data_AF-A0AAW5A786-F1
#
_entry.id   AF-A0AAW5A786-F1
#
_cell.length_a   1.000
_cell.length_b   1.000
_cell.length_c   1.000
_cell.angle_alpha   90.00
_cell.angle_beta   90.00
_cell.angle_gamma   90.00
#
_symmetry.space_group_name_H-M   'P 1'
#
loop_
_entity.id
_entity.type
_entity.pdbx_description
1 polymer ?
#
loop_
_entity_poly.entity_id
_entity_poly.type
_entity_poly.pdbx_seq_one_letter_code
_entity_poly.pdbx_strand_id
1 'polypeptide(L)'
;MTPLNEGQYRKLSVAEYRVMWEGVQQVIQPYMRRKLDVMQVTMPVMTITRTEDGVTMTTSYPPDVQQHFDRCDSMCRLAVAQYLRQEGYALPDREP
;
A
#
# COMPACT_ATOMS: atom_id res chain seq x y z
N MET A 1 34.04 -11.98 11.30
CA MET A 1 32.79 -11.24 11.10
C MET A 1 33.06 -10.15 10.10
N THR A 2 32.74 -10.38 8.83
CA THR A 2 32.91 -9.39 7.76
C THR A 2 31.80 -8.33 7.93
N PRO A 3 32.12 -7.03 7.94
CA PRO A 3 31.10 -5.99 8.06
C PRO A 3 30.14 -6.05 6.88
N LEU A 4 28.84 -5.92 7.16
CA LEU A 4 27.80 -5.71 6.14
C LEU A 4 28.18 -4.44 5.38
N ASN A 5 28.60 -4.58 4.12
CA ASN A 5 28.78 -3.45 3.22
C ASN A 5 27.50 -2.59 3.28
N GLU A 6 27.64 -1.36 3.78
CA GLU A 6 26.64 -0.32 3.60
C GLU A 6 26.38 -0.23 2.08
N GLY A 7 25.21 -0.74 1.69
CA GLY A 7 24.93 -1.18 0.34
C GLY A 7 25.15 -0.08 -0.67
N GLN A 8 25.93 -0.36 -1.72
CA GLN A 8 25.92 0.45 -2.93
C GLN A 8 24.54 0.35 -3.56
N TYR A 9 23.65 1.27 -3.21
CA TYR A 9 22.33 1.38 -3.83
C TYR A 9 22.51 1.75 -5.30
N ARG A 10 22.16 0.83 -6.19
CA ARG A 10 22.14 1.07 -7.63
C ARG A 10 20.74 1.51 -8.05
N LYS A 11 20.67 2.59 -8.86
CA LYS A 11 19.41 2.98 -9.52
C LYS A 11 18.98 1.92 -10.52
N LEU A 12 17.71 1.52 -10.47
CA LEU A 12 17.12 0.67 -11.48
C LEU A 12 17.02 1.42 -12.81
N SER A 13 17.36 0.75 -13.90
CA SER A 13 16.97 1.18 -15.24
C SER A 13 15.46 1.12 -15.40
N VAL A 14 14.92 1.79 -16.42
CA VAL A 14 13.48 1.78 -16.73
C VAL A 14 12.94 0.35 -16.93
N ALA A 15 13.74 -0.52 -17.55
CA ALA A 15 13.36 -1.92 -17.78
C ALA A 15 13.29 -2.71 -16.46
N GLU A 16 14.31 -2.57 -15.60
CA GLU A 16 14.34 -3.23 -14.28
C GLU A 16 13.20 -2.75 -13.38
N TYR A 17 12.90 -1.44 -13.41
CA TYR A 17 11.75 -0.89 -12.67
C TYR A 17 10.42 -1.48 -13.13
N ARG A 18 10.21 -1.67 -14.44
CA ARG A 18 8.98 -2.28 -14.95
C ARG A 18 8.80 -3.71 -14.46
N VAL A 19 9.85 -4.53 -14.55
CA VAL A 19 9.82 -5.92 -14.07
C VAL A 19 9.52 -5.97 -12.56
N MET A 20 10.20 -5.14 -11.77
CA MET A 20 9.94 -5.01 -10.34
C MET A 20 8.47 -4.62 -10.09
N TRP A 21 7.96 -3.62 -10.80
CA TRP A 21 6.61 -3.11 -10.62
C TRP A 21 5.53 -4.14 -11.00
N GLU A 22 5.73 -4.91 -12.07
CA GLU A 22 4.83 -6.00 -12.46
C GLU A 22 4.73 -7.07 -11.36
N GLY A 23 5.86 -7.46 -10.75
CA GLY A 23 5.84 -8.40 -9.63
C GLY A 23 5.18 -7.81 -8.37
N VAL A 24 5.46 -6.54 -8.05
CA VAL A 24 4.77 -5.83 -6.96
C VAL A 24 3.26 -5.79 -7.20
N GLN A 25 2.81 -5.54 -8.43
CA GLN A 25 1.40 -5.57 -8.77
C GLN A 25 0.79 -6.93 -8.48
N GLN A 26 1.42 -8.04 -8.89
CA GLN A 26 0.93 -9.39 -8.61
C GLN A 26 0.77 -9.66 -7.11
N VAL A 27 1.69 -9.15 -6.27
CA VAL A 27 1.60 -9.24 -4.81
C VAL A 27 0.43 -8.42 -4.25
N ILE A 28 0.20 -7.22 -4.78
CA ILE A 28 -0.84 -6.29 -4.30
C ILE A 28 -2.26 -6.73 -4.72
N GLN A 29 -2.42 -7.34 -5.89
CA GLN A 29 -3.71 -7.73 -6.48
C GLN A 29 -4.69 -8.42 -5.51
N PRO A 30 -4.31 -9.48 -4.76
CA PRO A 30 -5.24 -10.17 -3.87
C PRO A 30 -5.76 -9.28 -2.74
N TYR A 31 -4.94 -8.35 -2.23
CA TYR A 31 -5.33 -7.40 -1.19
C TYR A 31 -6.31 -6.36 -1.72
N MET A 32 -6.04 -5.81 -2.90
CA MET A 32 -6.93 -4.84 -3.54
C MET A 32 -8.27 -5.46 -3.90
N ARG A 33 -8.27 -6.68 -4.46
CA ARG A 33 -9.51 -7.41 -4.77
C ARG A 33 -10.35 -7.62 -3.51
N ARG A 34 -9.73 -8.05 -2.41
CA ARG A 34 -10.43 -8.22 -1.13
C ARG A 34 -11.01 -6.93 -0.58
N LYS A 35 -10.30 -5.80 -0.70
CA LYS A 35 -10.85 -4.48 -0.31
C LYS A 35 -12.05 -4.10 -1.18
N LEU A 36 -11.95 -4.31 -2.49
CA LEU A 36 -13.06 -4.05 -3.43
C LEU A 36 -14.28 -4.91 -3.13
N ASP A 37 -14.10 -6.19 -2.84
CA ASP A 37 -15.20 -7.10 -2.49
C ASP A 37 -15.95 -6.62 -1.22
N VAL A 38 -15.21 -6.15 -0.21
CA VAL A 38 -15.80 -5.58 1.00
C VAL A 38 -16.48 -4.23 0.73
N MET A 39 -15.90 -3.38 -0.11
CA MET A 39 -16.52 -2.12 -0.53
C MET A 39 -17.84 -2.34 -1.28
N GLN A 40 -17.98 -3.43 -2.05
CA GLN A 40 -19.21 -3.73 -2.79
C GLN A 40 -20.39 -4.10 -1.89
N VAL A 41 -20.12 -4.65 -0.71
CA VAL A 41 -21.16 -5.10 0.24
C VAL A 41 -21.36 -4.16 1.42
N THR A 42 -20.52 -3.12 1.54
CA THR A 42 -20.60 -2.13 2.61
C THR A 42 -21.17 -0.82 2.09
N MET A 43 -22.20 -0.27 2.74
CA MET A 43 -22.65 1.09 2.45
C MET A 43 -21.69 2.11 3.09
N PRO A 44 -20.94 2.92 2.31
CA PRO A 44 -20.14 3.98 2.88
C PRO A 44 -21.03 5.11 3.41
N VAL A 45 -20.58 5.77 4.46
CA VAL A 45 -21.21 6.98 4.99
C VAL A 45 -20.56 8.18 4.31
N MET A 46 -21.37 9.05 3.71
CA MET A 46 -20.91 10.29 3.11
C MET A 46 -21.31 11.46 4.00
N THR A 47 -20.33 12.16 4.56
CA THR A 47 -20.50 13.37 5.34
C THR A 47 -20.24 14.57 4.45
N ILE A 48 -21.25 15.42 4.27
CA ILE A 48 -21.13 16.67 3.53
C ILE A 48 -21.17 17.82 4.54
N THR A 49 -20.07 18.56 4.66
CA THR A 49 -19.97 19.71 5.55
C THR A 49 -19.89 20.98 4.71
N ARG A 50 -20.89 21.83 4.84
CA ARG A 50 -20.94 23.16 4.21
C ARG A 50 -20.42 24.20 5.19
N THR A 51 -19.37 24.91 4.82
CA THR A 51 -18.80 26.06 5.53
C THR A 51 -19.08 27.33 4.75
N GLU A 52 -18.80 28.50 5.34
CA GLU A 52 -18.91 29.80 4.63
C GLU A 52 -17.97 29.85 3.40
N ASP A 53 -16.83 29.16 3.48
CA ASP A 53 -15.80 29.11 2.43
C ASP A 53 -16.02 28.01 1.36
N GLY A 54 -17.00 27.11 1.54
CA GLY A 54 -17.26 26.06 0.55
C GLY A 54 -17.95 24.80 1.06
N VAL A 55 -17.86 23.73 0.27
CA VAL A 55 -18.42 22.41 0.59
C VAL A 55 -17.28 21.40 0.65
N THR A 56 -17.18 20.69 1.78
CA THR A 56 -16.28 19.55 1.94
C THR A 56 -17.10 18.26 1.99
N MET A 57 -16.59 17.22 1.35
CA MET A 57 -17.24 15.91 1.30
C MET A 57 -16.25 14.86 1.78
N THR A 58 -16.62 14.13 2.82
CA THR A 58 -15.81 13.06 3.41
C THR A 58 -16.56 11.76 3.30
N THR A 59 -15.92 10.72 2.76
CA THR A 59 -16.49 9.37 2.74
C THR A 59 -15.81 8.53 3.81
N SER A 60 -16.59 7.95 4.71
CA SER A 60 -16.13 7.07 5.77
C SER A 60 -16.81 5.70 5.68
N TYR A 61 -16.16 4.69 6.26
CA TYR A 61 -16.71 3.35 6.38
C TYR A 61 -17.06 3.07 7.85
N PRO A 62 -17.97 2.11 8.11
CA PRO A 62 -18.15 1.54 9.45
C PRO A 62 -16.79 1.17 10.10
N PRO A 63 -16.62 1.36 11.42
CA PRO A 63 -15.32 1.17 12.08
C PRO A 63 -14.69 -0.22 11.88
N ASP A 64 -15.50 -1.26 11.84
CA ASP A 64 -15.11 -2.64 11.57
C ASP A 64 -14.57 -2.83 10.14
N VAL A 65 -15.21 -2.18 9.16
CA VAL A 65 -14.76 -2.18 7.76
C VAL A 65 -13.47 -1.38 7.60
N GLN A 66 -13.37 -0.22 8.26
CA GLN A 66 -12.14 0.56 8.28
C GLN A 66 -10.98 -0.25 8.89
N GLN A 67 -11.21 -0.91 10.03
CA GLN A 67 -10.22 -1.79 10.66
C GLN A 67 -9.81 -2.95 9.74
N HIS A 68 -10.75 -3.51 8.98
CA HIS A 68 -10.46 -4.53 7.97
C HIS A 68 -9.54 -4.00 6.88
N PHE A 69 -9.80 -2.80 6.36
CA PHE A 69 -8.97 -2.14 5.36
C PHE A 69 -7.56 -1.86 5.89
N ASP A 70 -7.43 -1.32 7.10
CA ASP A 70 -6.14 -1.00 7.72
C ASP A 70 -5.29 -2.27 7.92
N ARG A 71 -5.95 -3.38 8.31
CA ARG A 71 -5.29 -4.69 8.41
C ARG A 71 -4.87 -5.21 7.04
N CYS A 72 -5.73 -5.09 6.03
CA CYS A 72 -5.42 -5.49 4.65
C CYS A 72 -4.20 -4.72 4.11
N ASP A 73 -4.16 -3.40 4.33
CA ASP A 73 -3.07 -2.54 3.90
C ASP A 73 -1.76 -2.86 4.62
N SER A 74 -1.84 -3.16 5.92
CA SER A 74 -0.68 -3.58 6.71
C SER A 74 -0.09 -4.90 6.20
N MET A 75 -0.94 -5.90 5.93
CA MET A 75 -0.49 -7.18 5.34
C MET A 75 0.06 -7.01 3.93
N CYS A 76 -0.58 -6.17 3.11
CA CYS A 76 -0.12 -5.85 1.76
C CYS A 76 1.28 -5.20 1.78
N ARG A 77 1.50 -4.22 2.67
CA ARG A 77 2.82 -3.58 2.85
C ARG A 77 3.89 -4.59 3.26
N LEU A 78 3.57 -5.50 4.18
CA LEU A 78 4.49 -6.56 4.61
C LEU A 78 4.82 -7.52 3.45
N ALA A 79 3.82 -7.94 2.68
CA ALA A 79 4.01 -8.84 1.54
C ALA A 79 4.86 -8.20 0.43
N VAL A 80 4.60 -6.93 0.11
CA VAL A 80 5.43 -6.17 -0.84
C VAL A 80 6.85 -6.02 -0.32
N ALA A 81 7.03 -5.70 0.96
CA ALA A 81 8.35 -5.58 1.56
C ALA A 81 9.12 -6.92 1.52
N GLN A 82 8.44 -8.03 1.77
CA GLN A 82 9.02 -9.36 1.69
C GLN A 82 9.42 -9.72 0.26
N TYR A 83 8.54 -9.49 -0.72
CA TYR A 83 8.84 -9.70 -2.14
C TYR A 83 10.05 -8.89 -2.57
N LEU A 84 10.07 -7.58 -2.25
CA LEU A 84 11.17 -6.70 -2.62
C LEU A 84 12.50 -7.18 -2.01
N ARG A 85 12.51 -7.59 -0.73
CA ARG A 85 13.71 -8.16 -0.10
C ARG A 85 14.15 -9.48 -0.73
N GLN A 86 13.22 -10.36 -1.11
CA GLN A 86 13.52 -11.65 -1.75
C GLN A 86 14.18 -11.44 -3.13
N GLU A 87 13.70 -10.47 -3.89
CA GLU A 87 14.26 -10.09 -5.19
C GLU A 87 15.52 -9.21 -5.07
N GLY A 88 16.00 -8.95 -3.85
CA GLY A 88 17.20 -8.17 -3.60
C GLY A 88 17.03 -6.65 -3.77
N TYR A 89 15.78 -6.16 -3.83
CA TYR A 89 15.50 -4.73 -3.83
C TYR A 89 15.61 -4.16 -2.41
N ALA A 90 16.33 -3.03 -2.32
CA ALA A 90 16.35 -2.24 -1.11
C ALA A 90 15.02 -1.49 -0.92
N LEU A 91 14.45 -1.61 0.27
CA LEU A 91 13.42 -0.67 0.71
C LEU A 91 14.12 0.56 1.28
N PRO A 92 13.71 1.79 0.94
CA PRO A 92 14.15 2.94 1.70
C PRO A 92 13.75 2.70 3.16
N ASP A 93 14.72 2.81 4.07
CA ASP A 93 14.43 2.89 5.49
C ASP A 93 13.44 4.05 5.66
N ARG A 94 12.23 3.75 6.09
CA ARG A 94 11.25 4.80 6.40
C ARG A 94 11.81 5.56 7.60
N GLU A 95 12.21 6.82 7.40
CA GLU A 95 12.23 7.77 8.52
C GLU A 95 10.82 7.85 9.14
N PRO A 96 10.72 7.97 10.47
CA PRO A 96 9.45 8.05 11.21
C PRO A 96 8.60 9.27 10.84
#